data_AF-A0A1Q3WYK9-F1
#
_entry.id   AF-A0A1Q3WYK9-F1
#
_cell.length_a   1.000
_cell.length_b   1.000
_cell.length_c   1.000
_cell.angle_alpha   90.00
_cell.angle_beta   90.00
_cell.angle_gamma   90.00
#
_symmetry.space_group_name_H-M   'P 1'
#
loop_
_entity.id
_entity.type
_entity.pdbx_description
1 polymer ?
#
loop_
_entity_poly.entity_id
_entity_poly.type
_entity_poly.pdbx_seq_one_letter_code
_entity_poly.pdbx_strand_id
1 'polypeptide(L)' 'MATSQTTPTKLSNLQMELLKLYPYTVSEVELQEIRHVLADYFARKIDTEMNQLWLDKGWNEQTIEDWKNEHMRSRSV' A
#
# COMPACT_ATOMS: atom_id res chain seq x y z
N MET A 1 -1.97 -19.43 -19.83
CA MET A 1 -2.18 -18.21 -20.64
C MET A 1 -1.15 -17.19 -20.17
N ALA A 2 -0.23 -16.78 -21.03
CA ALA A 2 0.83 -15.83 -20.67
C ALA A 2 0.23 -14.42 -20.64
N THR A 3 0.21 -13.77 -19.47
CA THR A 3 -0.20 -12.37 -19.35
C THR A 3 0.88 -11.49 -19.98
N SER A 4 0.59 -10.94 -21.16
CA SER A 4 1.43 -9.94 -21.82
C SER A 4 1.49 -8.69 -20.93
N GLN A 5 2.63 -8.44 -20.29
CA GLN A 5 2.88 -7.18 -19.60
C GLN A 5 3.17 -6.12 -20.67
N THR A 6 2.23 -5.19 -20.88
CA THR A 6 2.46 -3.98 -21.66
C THR A 6 3.48 -3.12 -20.92
N THR A 7 4.68 -2.98 -21.47
CA THR A 7 5.72 -2.09 -20.94
C THR A 7 5.17 -0.66 -20.94
N PRO A 8 5.09 0.02 -19.77
CA PRO A 8 4.65 1.40 -19.75
C PRO A 8 5.65 2.24 -20.56
N THR A 9 5.14 2.92 -21.60
CA THR A 9 5.97 3.74 -22.50
C THR A 9 6.39 5.07 -21.88
N LYS A 10 5.85 5.41 -20.69
CA LYS A 10 6.13 6.62 -19.92
C LYS A 10 6.24 6.29 -18.44
N LEU A 11 7.18 6.94 -17.76
CA LEU A 11 7.35 6.84 -16.31
C LEU A 11 6.14 7.46 -15.60
N SER A 12 5.79 6.90 -14.44
CA SER A 12 4.81 7.51 -13.54
C SER A 12 5.31 8.84 -12.98
N ASN A 13 4.40 9.66 -12.47
CA ASN A 13 4.74 10.91 -11.78
C ASN A 13 5.72 10.68 -10.60
N LEU A 14 5.51 9.64 -9.80
CA LEU A 14 6.39 9.29 -8.69
C LEU A 14 7.78 8.89 -9.18
N GLN A 15 7.86 8.06 -10.23
CA GLN A 15 9.13 7.67 -10.84
C GLN A 15 9.89 8.90 -11.35
N MET A 16 9.21 9.83 -12.02
CA MET A 16 9.80 11.08 -12.50
C MET A 16 10.31 11.96 -11.35
N GLU A 17 9.58 12.04 -10.24
CA GLU A 17 10.00 12.81 -9.07
C GLU A 17 11.25 12.24 -8.42
N LEU A 18 11.32 10.92 -8.28
CA LEU A 18 12.51 10.23 -7.73
C LEU A 18 13.74 10.42 -8.62
N LEU A 19 13.58 10.46 -9.94
CA LEU A 19 14.69 10.73 -10.87
C LEU A 19 15.30 12.13 -10.67
N LYS A 20 14.51 13.13 -10.23
CA LYS A 20 15.05 14.47 -9.93
C LYS A 20 16.01 14.46 -8.73
N LEU A 21 15.99 13.41 -7.91
CA LEU A 21 16.90 13.25 -6.77
C LEU A 21 18.28 12.72 -7.20
N TYR A 22 18.40 12.13 -8.38
CA TYR A 22 19.64 11.46 -8.84
C TYR A 22 20.87 12.37 -8.98
N PRO A 23 20.76 13.67 -9.31
CA PRO A 23 21.90 14.59 -9.28
C PRO A 23 22.49 14.79 -7.88
N TYR A 24 21.67 14.59 -6.85
CA TYR A 24 22.14 14.58 -5.47
C TYR A 24 22.64 13.16 -5.20
N THR A 25 23.94 13.00 -4.90
CA THR A 25 24.48 11.71 -4.46
C THR A 25 23.91 11.40 -3.08
N VAL A 26 22.74 10.77 -3.07
CA VAL A 26 22.07 10.30 -1.87
C VAL A 26 22.86 9.14 -1.29
N SER A 27 23.26 9.23 -0.03
CA SER A 27 23.88 8.11 0.69
C SER A 27 22.88 6.97 0.90
N GLU A 28 23.35 5.75 1.15
CA GLU A 28 22.46 4.62 1.46
C GLU A 28 21.55 4.88 2.67
N VAL A 29 22.03 5.69 3.63
CA VAL A 29 21.27 6.10 4.83
C VAL A 29 20.11 7.01 4.42
N GLU A 30 20.37 8.05 3.65
CA GLU A 30 19.32 8.97 3.19
C GLU A 30 18.33 8.25 2.26
N LEU A 31 18.78 7.30 1.44
CA LEU A 31 17.90 6.48 0.62
C LEU A 31 16.98 5.61 1.49
N GLN A 32 17.50 5.06 2.59
CA GLN A 32 16.71 4.33 3.58
C GLN A 32 15.67 5.23 4.26
N GLU A 33 16.04 6.46 4.61
CA GLU A 33 15.12 7.45 5.19
C GLU A 33 13.99 7.79 4.22
N ILE A 34 14.30 8.01 2.93
CA ILE A 34 13.29 8.25 1.89
C ILE A 34 12.31 7.08 1.79
N ARG A 35 12.81 5.82 1.83
CA ARG A 35 11.93 4.63 1.86
C ARG A 35 11.02 4.63 3.09
N HIS A 36 11.54 5.03 4.25
CA HIS A 36 10.77 5.08 5.48
C HIS A 36 9.67 6.15 5.41
N VAL A 37 9.99 7.35 4.92
CA VAL A 37 9.00 8.43 4.72
C VAL A 37 7.86 7.99 3.79
N LEU A 38 8.19 7.28 2.70
CA LEU A 38 7.17 6.74 1.79
C LEU A 38 6.32 5.66 2.46
N ALA A 39 6.94 4.74 3.19
CA ALA A 39 6.23 3.68 3.91
C ALA A 39 5.26 4.28 4.95
N ASP A 40 5.72 5.25 5.73
CA ASP A 40 4.91 5.94 6.75
C ASP A 40 3.76 6.73 6.15
N TYR A 41 3.95 7.32 4.96
CA TYR A 41 2.87 7.99 4.26
C TYR A 41 1.76 7.01 3.86
N PHE A 42 2.13 5.88 3.25
CA PHE A 42 1.14 4.89 2.82
C PHE A 42 0.49 4.17 4.00
N ALA A 43 1.22 3.85 5.07
CA ALA A 43 0.67 3.26 6.28
C ALA A 43 -0.43 4.16 6.88
N ARG A 44 -0.13 5.45 7.09
CA ARG A 44 -1.11 6.42 7.60
C ARG A 44 -2.34 6.57 6.69
N LYS A 45 -2.12 6.52 5.37
CA LYS A 45 -3.22 6.57 4.40
C LYS A 45 -4.11 5.33 4.52
N ILE A 46 -3.52 4.15 4.60
CA ILE A 46 -4.23 2.88 4.79
C ILE A 46 -5.02 2.91 6.10
N ASP A 47 -4.41 3.33 7.21
CA ASP A 47 -5.10 3.43 8.50
C ASP A 47 -6.31 4.36 8.43
N THR A 48 -6.16 5.51 7.76
CA THR A 48 -7.26 6.47 7.57
C THR A 48 -8.38 5.88 6.74
N GLU A 49 -8.05 5.25 5.60
CA GLU A 49 -9.04 4.61 4.71
C GLU A 49 -9.74 3.44 5.40
N MET A 50 -9.03 2.64 6.19
CA MET A 50 -9.58 1.53 6.97
C MET A 50 -10.51 2.02 8.08
N ASN A 51 -10.15 3.08 8.79
CA ASN A 51 -11.02 3.71 9.78
C ASN A 51 -12.31 4.23 9.14
N GLN A 52 -12.21 4.88 7.98
CA GLN A 52 -13.39 5.35 7.25
C GLN A 52 -14.27 4.18 6.81
N LEU A 53 -13.66 3.14 6.23
CA LEU A 53 -14.38 1.94 5.81
C LEU A 53 -15.08 1.25 6.98
N TRP A 54 -14.43 1.19 8.15
CA TRP A 54 -14.98 0.64 9.38
C TRP A 54 -16.27 1.34 9.81
N LEU A 55 -16.25 2.67 9.79
CA LEU A 55 -17.43 3.49 10.10
C LEU A 55 -18.52 3.35 9.03
N ASP A 56 -18.16 3.43 7.74
CA ASP A 56 -19.11 3.36 6.62
C ASP A 56 -19.84 2.02 6.55
N LYS A 57 -19.17 0.93 6.95
CA LYS A 57 -19.77 -0.40 7.03
C LYS A 57 -20.50 -0.67 8.33
N GLY A 58 -20.48 0.29 9.28
CA GLY A 58 -21.08 0.14 10.59
C GLY A 58 -20.46 -1.01 11.39
N TRP A 59 -19.20 -1.33 11.11
CA TRP A 59 -18.49 -2.40 11.79
C TRP A 59 -18.29 -2.05 13.27
N ASN A 60 -18.36 -3.06 14.11
CA ASN A 60 -18.22 -2.94 15.55
C ASN A 60 -17.66 -4.24 16.14
N GLU A 61 -17.60 -4.33 17.46
CA GLU A 61 -17.09 -5.51 18.17
C GLU A 61 -17.80 -6.81 17.75
N GLN A 62 -19.11 -6.76 17.49
CA GLN A 62 -19.86 -7.94 17.02
C GLN A 62 -19.38 -8.40 15.64
N THR A 63 -19.02 -7.47 14.75
CA THR A 63 -18.44 -7.81 13.45
C THR A 63 -17.14 -8.60 13.61
N ILE A 64 -16.31 -8.26 14.60
CA ILE A 64 -15.05 -8.97 14.89
C ILE A 64 -15.36 -10.39 15.38
N GLU A 65 -16.30 -10.54 16.31
CA GLU A 65 -16.70 -11.85 16.81
C GLU A 65 -17.37 -12.72 15.73
N ASP A 66 -18.12 -12.12 14.81
CA ASP A 66 -18.69 -12.82 13.68
C ASP A 66 -17.59 -13.34 12.73
N TRP A 67 -16.61 -12.50 12.38
CA TRP A 67 -15.47 -12.90 11.52
C TRP A 67 -14.56 -13.95 12.15
N LYS A 68 -14.37 -13.91 13.46
CA LYS A 68 -13.58 -14.90 14.19
C LYS A 68 -14.15 -16.32 14.07
N ASN A 69 -15.47 -16.43 13.98
CA ASN A 69 -16.17 -17.70 13.79
C ASN A 69 -16.38 -18.04 12.30
N GLU A 70 -16.07 -17.11 11.40
CA GLU A 70 -16.19 -17.30 9.97
C GLU A 70 -14.93 -17.98 9.39
N HIS A 71 -15.14 -19.05 8.62
CA HIS A 71 -14.06 -19.70 7.88
C HIS A 71 -13.79 -18.96 6.56
N MET A 72 -13.25 -17.74 6.64
CA MET A 72 -12.95 -16.88 5.47
C MET A 72 -11.75 -17.34 4.64
N ARG A 73 -11.00 -18.36 5.09
CA ARG A 73 -10.00 -19.00 4.25
C ARG A 73 -10.74 -19.86 3.24
N SER A 74 -10.62 -19.56 1.95
CA SER A 74 -11.21 -20.38 0.88
C SER A 74 -10.90 -21.85 1.15
N ARG A 75 -11.93 -22.71 1.14
CA ARG A 75 -11.71 -24.14 0.91
C ARG A 75 -10.90 -24.22 -0.37
N SER A 76 -9.64 -24.64 -0.27
CA SER A 76 -8.81 -24.96 -1.43
C SER A 76 -9.56 -26.03 -2.22
N VAL A 77 -10.09 -25.66 -3.37
CA VAL A 77 -10.53 -26.60 -4.41
C VAL A 77 -9.42 -26.67 -5.44
#